data_AF-A0A7I9XML1-F1
#
_entry.id   AF-A0A7I9XML1-F1
#
_cell.length_a   1.000
_cell.length_b   1.000
_cell.length_c   1.000
_cell.angle_alpha   90.00
_cell.angle_beta   90.00
_cell.angle_gamma   90.00
#
_symmetry.space_group_name_H-M   'P 1'
#
loop_
_entity.id
_entity.type
_entity.pdbx_description
1 polymer ?
#
loop_
_entity_poly.entity_id
_entity_poly.type
_entity_poly.pdbx_seq_one_letter_code
_entity_poly.pdbx_strand_id
1 'polypeptide(L)'
;MGKRLDEALAEADEIERADAEADAAPETLVPGHVKVSRPNRARSRVLQVRLNPDEFEALEAIAERRGLPVSTVAREQLLRLVAQDEAAQRGETPIRAWGDLVSAMDRLRLLQPEIVMLQLGAALEHRADVG
;
A
#
# COMPACT_ATOMS: atom_id res chain seq x y z
N MET A 1 -20.69 -0.71 -26.38
CA MET A 1 -19.78 -0.52 -25.23
C MET A 1 -18.96 -1.79 -24.89
N GLY A 2 -18.98 -2.86 -25.71
CA GLY A 2 -18.20 -4.09 -25.47
C GLY A 2 -16.75 -4.06 -25.99
N LYS A 3 -16.50 -3.41 -27.13
CA LYS A 3 -15.19 -3.44 -27.82
C LYS A 3 -13.97 -3.06 -26.97
N ARG A 4 -14.09 -2.08 -26.06
CA ARG A 4 -12.97 -1.67 -25.19
C ARG A 4 -12.67 -2.67 -24.07
N LEU A 5 -13.69 -3.41 -23.62
CA LEU A 5 -13.53 -4.45 -22.60
C LEU A 5 -12.89 -5.70 -23.22
N ASP A 6 -13.33 -6.06 -24.43
CA ASP A 6 -12.77 -7.17 -25.21
C ASP A 6 -11.28 -6.92 -25.56
N GLU A 7 -10.94 -5.68 -25.87
CA GLU A 7 -9.56 -5.24 -26.17
C GLU A 7 -8.65 -5.30 -24.93
N ALA A 8 -9.11 -4.82 -23.77
CA ALA A 8 -8.36 -4.90 -22.52
C ALA A 8 -8.16 -6.33 -22.00
N LEU A 9 -9.10 -7.24 -22.30
CA LEU A 9 -8.97 -8.67 -21.99
C LEU A 9 -7.96 -9.34 -22.93
N ALA A 10 -7.96 -9.00 -24.21
CA ALA A 10 -7.00 -9.53 -25.18
C ALA A 10 -5.56 -9.10 -24.88
N GLU A 11 -5.35 -7.86 -24.41
CA GLU A 11 -4.05 -7.34 -23.99
C GLU A 11 -3.54 -8.07 -22.73
N ALA A 12 -4.41 -8.35 -21.76
CA ALA A 12 -4.06 -9.12 -20.57
C ALA A 12 -3.64 -10.56 -20.91
N ASP A 13 -4.37 -11.22 -21.81
CA ASP A 13 -4.04 -12.57 -22.29
C ASP A 13 -2.72 -12.59 -23.08
N GLU A 14 -2.34 -11.48 -23.72
CA GLU A 14 -1.08 -11.34 -24.44
C GLU A 14 0.11 -11.16 -23.48
N ILE A 15 -0.06 -10.37 -22.42
CA ILE A 15 0.94 -10.21 -21.35
C ILE A 15 1.15 -11.55 -20.62
N GLU A 16 0.08 -12.27 -20.29
CA GLU A 16 0.17 -13.59 -19.65
C GLU A 16 0.89 -14.62 -20.55
N ARG A 17 0.65 -14.58 -21.86
CA ARG A 17 1.37 -15.43 -22.83
C ARG A 17 2.84 -15.04 -22.95
N ALA A 18 3.16 -13.75 -22.99
CA ALA A 18 4.55 -13.28 -23.05
C ALA A 18 5.36 -13.67 -21.81
N ASP A 19 4.75 -13.58 -20.62
CA ASP A 19 5.36 -14.04 -19.37
C ASP A 19 5.55 -15.57 -19.38
N ALA A 20 4.56 -16.34 -19.84
CA ALA A 20 4.66 -17.79 -19.97
C ALA A 20 5.73 -18.22 -20.97
N GLU A 21 5.90 -17.49 -22.08
CA GLU A 21 6.93 -17.75 -23.09
C GLU A 21 8.33 -17.38 -22.60
N ALA A 22 8.47 -16.26 -21.89
CA ALA A 22 9.70 -15.90 -21.19
C ALA A 22 10.09 -16.94 -20.12
N ASP A 23 9.10 -17.56 -19.48
CA ASP A 23 9.30 -18.67 -18.56
C ASP A 23 9.63 -20.01 -19.25
N ALA A 24 9.17 -20.20 -20.49
CA ALA A 24 9.46 -21.38 -21.31
C ALA A 24 10.78 -21.29 -22.08
N ALA A 25 11.46 -20.14 -22.05
CA ALA A 25 12.75 -19.93 -22.73
C ALA A 25 13.76 -21.04 -22.34
N PRO A 26 14.34 -21.74 -23.33
CA PRO A 26 15.11 -22.94 -23.06
C PRO A 26 16.43 -22.59 -22.33
N GLU A 27 16.85 -23.47 -21.41
CA GLU A 27 18.07 -23.34 -20.58
C GLU A 27 19.39 -23.31 -21.39
N THR A 28 19.31 -23.24 -22.72
CA THR A 28 20.41 -23.40 -23.68
C THR A 28 21.45 -22.28 -23.60
N LEU A 29 21.15 -21.16 -22.94
CA LEU A 29 22.10 -20.06 -22.68
C LEU A 29 22.92 -20.26 -21.40
N VAL A 30 22.66 -21.31 -20.64
CA VAL A 30 23.36 -21.64 -19.40
C VAL A 30 24.40 -22.73 -19.71
N PRO A 31 25.70 -22.50 -19.43
CA PRO A 31 26.70 -23.54 -19.56
C PRO A 31 26.29 -24.78 -18.76
N GLY A 32 26.30 -25.98 -19.37
CA GLY A 32 25.71 -27.20 -18.80
C GLY A 32 26.28 -27.69 -17.45
N HIS A 33 27.32 -27.03 -16.93
CA HIS A 33 27.87 -27.26 -15.59
C HIS A 33 27.24 -26.36 -14.50
N VAL A 34 26.43 -25.37 -14.88
CA VAL A 34 25.74 -24.47 -13.96
C VAL A 34 24.34 -25.00 -13.70
N LYS A 35 24.14 -25.56 -12.51
CA LYS A 35 22.82 -25.98 -12.04
C LYS A 35 22.02 -24.73 -11.65
N VAL A 36 21.18 -24.23 -12.55
CA VAL A 36 20.26 -23.12 -12.27
C VAL A 36 19.11 -23.64 -11.42
N SER A 37 19.29 -23.57 -10.10
CA SER A 37 18.19 -23.78 -9.17
C SER A 37 17.42 -22.46 -9.04
N ARG A 38 16.14 -22.44 -9.47
CA ARG A 38 15.18 -21.36 -9.17
C ARG A 38 14.23 -21.83 -8.07
N PRO A 39 14.65 -21.87 -6.79
CA PRO A 39 13.91 -22.52 -5.71
C PRO A 39 12.54 -21.87 -5.40
N ASN A 40 12.27 -20.65 -5.89
CA ASN A 40 10.98 -19.96 -5.71
C ASN A 40 10.01 -20.09 -6.90
N ARG A 41 10.36 -20.83 -7.95
CA ARG A 41 9.56 -20.96 -9.19
C ARG A 41 8.24 -21.72 -9.00
N ALA A 42 8.18 -22.63 -8.02
CA ALA A 42 7.02 -23.50 -7.82
C ALA A 42 6.03 -23.03 -6.72
N ARG A 43 6.31 -21.92 -6.03
CA ARG A 43 5.50 -21.47 -4.87
C ARG A 43 5.01 -20.02 -4.94
N SER A 44 5.45 -19.24 -5.92
CA SER A 44 4.97 -17.87 -6.10
C SER A 44 3.65 -17.89 -6.86
N ARG A 45 2.63 -17.20 -6.33
CA ARG A 45 1.35 -16.97 -7.01
C ARG A 45 1.30 -15.51 -7.46
N VAL A 46 0.81 -15.27 -8.67
CA VAL A 46 0.61 -13.92 -9.21
C VAL A 46 -0.76 -13.41 -8.76
N LEU A 47 -0.80 -12.20 -8.22
CA LEU A 47 -2.03 -11.48 -7.89
C LEU A 47 -2.15 -10.29 -8.83
N GLN A 48 -3.17 -10.27 -9.69
CA GLN A 48 -3.49 -9.13 -10.54
C GLN A 48 -4.42 -8.17 -9.79
N VAL A 49 -4.08 -6.88 -9.77
CA VAL A 49 -4.88 -5.83 -9.15
C VAL A 49 -5.26 -4.82 -10.22
N ARG A 50 -6.56 -4.56 -10.37
CA ARG A 50 -7.07 -3.53 -11.28
C ARG A 50 -7.06 -2.19 -10.58
N LEU A 51 -6.39 -1.22 -11.21
CA LEU A 51 -6.32 0.16 -10.77
C LEU A 51 -6.93 1.04 -11.86
N ASN A 52 -7.55 2.14 -11.47
CA ASN A 52 -7.87 3.19 -12.41
C ASN A 52 -6.60 4.02 -12.77
N PRO A 53 -6.66 4.88 -13.81
CA PRO A 53 -5.49 5.65 -14.23
C PRO A 53 -4.89 6.51 -13.11
N ASP A 54 -5.72 7.25 -12.37
CA ASP A 54 -5.27 8.15 -11.30
C ASP A 54 -4.58 7.38 -10.15
N GLU A 55 -5.11 6.19 -9.81
CA GLU A 55 -4.52 5.29 -8.80
C GLU A 55 -3.15 4.76 -9.24
N PHE A 56 -3.03 4.41 -10.53
CA PHE A 56 -1.77 3.94 -11.09
C PHE A 56 -0.72 5.06 -11.13
N GLU A 57 -1.10 6.26 -11.59
CA GLU A 57 -0.23 7.45 -11.60
C GLU A 57 0.26 7.81 -10.19
N ALA A 58 -0.62 7.71 -9.19
CA ALA A 58 -0.24 7.95 -7.79
C ALA A 58 0.84 6.96 -7.31
N LEU A 59 0.73 5.68 -7.70
CA LEU A 59 1.73 4.67 -7.38
C LEU A 59 3.04 4.89 -8.15
N GLU A 60 2.97 5.26 -9.43
CA GLU A 60 4.14 5.63 -10.24
C GLU A 60 4.91 6.80 -9.63
N ALA A 61 4.22 7.86 -9.23
CA ALA A 61 4.85 9.01 -8.61
C ALA A 61 5.57 8.64 -7.30
N ILE A 62 5.02 7.70 -6.50
CA ILE A 62 5.69 7.20 -5.29
C ILE A 62 6.92 6.36 -5.65
N ALA A 63 6.79 5.51 -6.67
CA ALA A 63 7.83 4.63 -7.15
C ALA A 63 9.03 5.42 -7.69
N GLU A 64 8.77 6.44 -8.52
CA GLU A 64 9.79 7.34 -9.08
C GLU A 64 10.56 8.08 -7.98
N ARG A 65 9.85 8.70 -7.02
CA ARG A 65 10.49 9.38 -5.88
C ARG A 65 11.39 8.47 -5.04
N ARG A 66 11.13 7.16 -5.05
CA ARG A 66 11.87 6.16 -4.29
C ARG A 66 12.90 5.40 -5.12
N GLY A 67 12.91 5.56 -6.45
CA GLY A 67 13.72 4.75 -7.35
C GLY A 67 13.40 3.25 -7.30
N LEU A 68 12.13 2.90 -7.05
CA LEU A 68 11.67 1.52 -6.93
C LEU A 68 10.70 1.16 -8.06
N PRO A 69 10.56 -0.13 -8.43
CA PRO A 69 9.49 -0.56 -9.34
C PRO A 69 8.10 -0.36 -8.73
N VAL A 70 7.11 -0.01 -9.57
CA VAL A 70 5.71 0.18 -9.15
C VAL A 70 5.15 -1.05 -8.44
N SER A 71 5.45 -2.26 -8.96
CA SER A 71 5.05 -3.53 -8.36
C SER A 71 5.66 -3.77 -6.97
N THR A 72 6.86 -3.23 -6.72
CA THR A 72 7.52 -3.31 -5.40
C THR A 72 6.81 -2.40 -4.40
N VAL A 73 6.48 -1.17 -4.80
CA VAL A 73 5.71 -0.24 -3.97
C VAL A 73 4.33 -0.79 -3.67
N ALA A 74 3.62 -1.29 -4.69
CA ALA A 74 2.30 -1.90 -4.53
C ALA A 74 2.34 -3.08 -3.55
N ARG A 75 3.32 -3.98 -3.69
CA ARG A 75 3.51 -5.12 -2.78
C ARG A 75 3.78 -4.67 -1.35
N GLU A 76 4.64 -3.67 -1.14
CA GLU A 76 4.95 -3.15 0.20
C GLU A 76 3.70 -2.61 0.89
N GLN A 77 2.88 -1.85 0.15
CA GLN A 77 1.63 -1.27 0.66
C GLN A 77 0.61 -2.38 0.99
N LEU A 78 0.44 -3.38 0.11
CA LEU A 78 -0.43 -4.52 0.35
C LEU A 78 -0.02 -5.31 1.60
N LEU A 79 1.27 -5.60 1.76
CA LEU A 79 1.77 -6.32 2.94
C LEU A 79 1.58 -5.53 4.23
N ARG A 80 1.69 -4.19 4.16
CA ARG A 80 1.41 -3.33 5.31
C ARG A 80 -0.04 -3.42 5.74
N LEU A 81 -0.99 -3.41 4.79
CA LEU A 81 -2.42 -3.56 5.07
C LEU A 81 -2.72 -4.92 5.69
N VAL A 82 -2.14 -6.00 5.16
CA VAL A 82 -2.29 -7.35 5.72
C VAL A 82 -1.77 -7.42 7.15
N ALA A 83 -0.59 -6.86 7.42
CA ALA A 83 -0.03 -6.84 8.77
C ALA A 83 -0.89 -6.04 9.76
N GLN A 84 -1.51 -4.95 9.31
CA GLN A 84 -2.44 -4.15 10.13
C GLN A 84 -3.72 -4.92 10.45
N ASP A 85 -4.30 -5.59 9.45
CA ASP A 85 -5.50 -6.42 9.61
C ASP A 85 -5.24 -7.60 10.57
N GLU A 86 -4.11 -8.29 10.40
CA GLU A 86 -3.70 -9.35 11.31
C GLU A 86 -3.48 -8.86 12.75
N ALA A 87 -2.84 -7.71 12.94
CA ALA A 87 -2.63 -7.13 14.27
C ALA A 87 -3.98 -6.77 14.93
N ALA A 88 -4.90 -6.18 14.16
CA ALA A 88 -6.24 -5.86 14.63
C ALA A 88 -7.00 -7.13 15.08
N GLN A 89 -6.91 -8.22 14.31
CA GLN A 89 -7.54 -9.50 14.64
C GLN A 89 -6.94 -10.17 15.87
N ARG A 90 -5.63 -10.01 16.11
CA ARG A 90 -4.95 -10.52 17.32
C ARG A 90 -5.20 -9.66 18.58
N GLY A 91 -5.92 -8.54 18.46
CA GLY A 91 -6.08 -7.58 19.56
C GLY A 91 -4.79 -6.85 19.93
N GLU A 92 -3.76 -6.97 19.09
CA GLU A 92 -2.49 -6.26 19.24
C GLU A 92 -2.71 -4.86 18.70
N THR A 93 -2.78 -3.85 19.58
CA THR A 93 -2.80 -2.46 19.11
C THR A 93 -1.44 -2.20 18.48
N PRO A 94 -1.33 -1.96 17.16
CA PRO A 94 -0.03 -1.72 16.56
C PRO A 94 0.52 -0.45 17.21
N ILE A 95 1.80 -0.45 17.60
CA ILE A 95 2.48 0.72 18.21
C ILE A 95 2.31 2.00 17.35
N ARG A 96 2.03 1.83 16.04
CA ARG A 96 1.70 2.91 15.10
C ARG A 96 0.30 3.52 15.27
N ALA A 97 -0.68 2.78 15.81
CA ALA A 97 -2.01 3.30 16.12
C ALA A 97 -1.95 4.43 17.16
N TRP A 98 -1.00 4.38 18.08
CA TRP A 98 -0.70 5.52 18.96
C TRP A 98 -0.14 6.71 18.18
N GLY A 99 0.73 6.48 17.20
CA GLY A 99 1.25 7.54 16.32
C GLY A 99 0.17 8.18 15.43
N ASP A 100 -0.77 7.38 14.92
CA ASP A 100 -1.91 7.85 14.12
C ASP A 100 -2.93 8.58 15.00
N LEU A 101 -3.17 8.10 16.23
CA LEU A 101 -3.98 8.79 17.25
C LEU A 101 -3.35 10.15 17.62
N VAL A 102 -2.05 10.19 17.89
CA VAL A 102 -1.35 11.45 18.21
C VAL A 102 -1.38 12.40 17.02
N SER A 103 -1.16 11.90 15.81
CA SER A 103 -1.25 12.72 14.59
C SER A 103 -2.67 13.21 14.32
N ALA A 104 -3.69 12.41 14.63
CA ALA A 104 -5.09 12.81 14.54
C ALA A 104 -5.42 13.88 15.61
N MET A 105 -4.93 13.71 16.85
CA MET A 105 -5.06 14.69 17.92
C MET A 105 -4.37 16.02 17.57
N ASP A 106 -3.21 15.98 16.93
CA ASP A 106 -2.49 17.18 16.50
C ASP A 106 -3.20 17.89 15.34
N ARG A 107 -3.76 17.13 14.38
CA ARG A 107 -4.63 17.68 13.33
C ARG A 107 -5.92 18.29 13.89
N LEU A 108 -6.53 17.64 14.88
CA LEU A 108 -7.70 18.16 15.60
C LEU A 108 -7.37 19.45 16.35
N ARG A 109 -6.19 19.53 16.96
CA ARG A 109 -5.67 20.72 17.65
C ARG A 109 -5.43 21.89 16.68
N LEU A 110 -5.05 21.61 15.44
CA LEU A 110 -4.85 22.62 14.39
C LEU A 110 -6.16 23.10 13.75
N LEU A 111 -7.28 22.39 13.94
CA LEU A 111 -8.55 22.71 13.32
C LEU A 111 -9.52 23.52 14.20
N GLN A 112 -9.21 23.78 15.47
CA GLN A 112 -10.10 24.56 16.36
C GLN A 112 -9.32 25.48 17.31
N PRO A 113 -8.82 26.65 16.85
CA PRO A 113 -8.26 27.64 17.77
C PRO A 113 -9.32 28.26 18.71
N GLU A 114 -10.61 28.24 18.33
CA GLU A 114 -11.65 28.94 19.12
C GLU A 114 -12.24 28.11 20.28
N ILE A 115 -12.32 26.78 20.15
CA ILE A 115 -12.91 25.93 21.21
C ILE A 115 -11.95 25.76 22.41
N VAL A 116 -10.65 25.67 22.17
CA VAL A 116 -9.65 25.48 23.23
C VAL A 116 -9.58 26.70 24.15
N MET A 117 -9.73 27.92 23.62
CA MET A 117 -9.74 29.15 24.43
C MET A 117 -11.05 29.33 25.21
N LEU A 118 -12.19 28.92 24.66
CA LEU A 118 -13.49 28.94 25.35
C LEU A 118 -13.53 27.96 26.55
N GLN A 119 -12.93 26.78 26.41
CA GLN A 119 -12.86 25.82 27.52
C GLN A 119 -11.81 26.19 28.57
N LEU A 120 -10.69 26.81 28.17
CA LEU A 120 -9.69 27.31 29.11
C LEU A 120 -10.21 28.55 29.88
N GLY A 121 -11.00 29.41 29.23
CA GLY A 121 -11.69 30.54 29.87
C GLY A 121 -12.72 30.07 30.91
N ALA A 122 -13.56 29.10 30.55
CA ALA A 122 -14.55 28.52 31.46
C ALA A 122 -13.91 27.80 32.66
N ALA A 123 -12.76 27.15 32.47
CA ALA A 123 -12.03 26.49 33.55
C ALA A 123 -11.31 27.46 34.51
N LEU A 124 -10.97 28.68 34.04
CA LEU A 124 -10.33 29.71 34.86
C LEU A 124 -11.34 30.57 35.62
N GLU A 125 -12.51 30.87 35.04
CA GLU A 125 -13.59 31.60 35.72
C GLU A 125 -14.20 30.80 36.88
N HIS A 126 -14.33 29.47 36.74
CA HIS A 126 -14.87 28.62 37.81
C HIS A 126 -13.94 28.49 39.03
N ARG A 127 -12.70 29.01 38.94
CA ARG A 127 -11.75 29.05 40.06
C ARG A 127 -11.71 30.44 40.74
N ALA A 128 -12.33 31.46 40.15
CA ALA A 128 -12.42 32.80 40.72
C ALA A 128 -13.68 33.00 41.59
N ASP A 129 -14.69 32.14 41.46
CA ASP A 129 -15.98 32.23 42.18
C ASP A 129 -16.08 31.26 43.39
N VAL A 130 -14.95 30.67 43.79
CA VAL A 130 -14.83 29.80 44.99
C VAL A 130 -13.78 30.39 45.95
N GLY A 131 -13.79 31.71 46.11
CA GLY A 131 -12.96 32.47 47.05
C GLY A 131 -13.78 33.40 47.90
#